data_AF-A0A8H7V3M3-F1
#
_entry.id   AF-A0A8H7V3M3-F1
#
_cell.length_a   1.000
_cell.length_b   1.000
_cell.length_c   1.000
_cell.angle_alpha   90.00
_cell.angle_beta   90.00
_cell.angle_gamma   90.00
#
_symmetry.space_group_name_H-M   'P 1'
#
loop_
_entity.id
_entity.type
_entity.pdbx_description
1 polymer ?
#
loop_
_entity_poly.entity_id
_entity_poly.type
_entity_poly.pdbx_seq_one_letter_code
_entity_poly.pdbx_strand_id
1 'polypeptide(L)'
;MSTVKTDLSASTNASSRLGFSNLIKHKIGKLHNARKRLSSRSKSSPALMAINSNIQSPLNTTTPKRQKSIVDEIPTCQTIIDLSILKGDDLIYATRSLISSLFSPIKDNEDLKIDRVSGAMTNAVFFVTIGSNKRMLLRVYGVGCDQILDRNKELDWLSRLSQLSIGPKLLGIFGNGRFEEYLPSTTLSRQDIREPEISIQIASRLNQLHTIVDTFPPANNELLEVWANIDKWYTAVTTELVPILMSKNLKWKTQLEALDLVQLGHDIKQCKLVCNNSPIVFAHNDLQYGNILKINDTNELVVIDFEYAGYNPRAVDIANHFCEWMYDYHSNDSATMHLDQYPSLEEQTMFLASYLHTKDQSLVIELQKEVDQWKMACHLFWGLWGLVQASQSEIDFDYFYYSMQRINEFRTNLVNYK
;
A
#
# COMPACT_ATOMS: atom_id res chain seq x y z
N MET A 1 -17.11 -66.88 5.83
CA MET A 1 -17.81 -67.71 6.84
C MET A 1 -18.03 -66.87 8.08
N SER A 2 -19.23 -67.03 8.67
CA SER A 2 -19.76 -66.50 9.95
C SER A 2 -19.96 -64.98 10.14
N THR A 3 -21.16 -64.58 9.76
CA THR A 3 -22.07 -63.62 10.42
C THR A 3 -22.22 -63.80 11.93
N VAL A 4 -22.44 -62.69 12.67
CA VAL A 4 -23.42 -62.61 13.76
C VAL A 4 -24.14 -61.25 13.70
N LYS A 5 -25.47 -61.32 13.57
CA LYS A 5 -26.47 -60.26 13.79
C LYS A 5 -26.95 -60.31 15.24
N THR A 6 -27.44 -59.17 15.76
CA THR A 6 -28.63 -58.95 16.64
C THR A 6 -28.58 -57.47 17.02
N ASP A 7 -29.40 -56.52 16.56
CA ASP A 7 -30.86 -56.31 16.48
C ASP A 7 -31.61 -56.07 17.82
N LEU A 8 -32.46 -55.03 17.78
CA LEU A 8 -33.54 -54.59 18.71
C LEU A 8 -33.12 -53.64 19.87
N SER A 9 -33.86 -52.58 20.24
CA SER A 9 -35.03 -51.89 19.69
C SER A 9 -35.29 -50.62 20.54
N ALA A 10 -36.04 -49.68 19.95
CA ALA A 10 -36.47 -48.37 20.44
C ALA A 10 -36.97 -48.25 21.91
N SER A 11 -36.74 -47.08 22.52
CA SER A 11 -37.79 -46.40 23.29
C SER A 11 -37.68 -44.87 23.15
N THR A 12 -38.84 -44.28 22.90
CA THR A 12 -39.16 -42.86 22.78
C THR A 12 -39.08 -42.13 24.11
N ASN A 13 -38.66 -40.86 24.12
CA ASN A 13 -39.38 -39.81 24.85
C ASN A 13 -38.96 -38.39 24.45
N ALA A 14 -39.97 -37.59 24.13
CA ALA A 14 -39.89 -36.17 23.87
C ALA A 14 -40.01 -35.36 25.17
N SER A 15 -39.20 -34.32 25.30
CA SER A 15 -39.42 -33.01 25.97
C SER A 15 -38.02 -32.39 26.12
N SER A 16 -37.72 -31.10 26.06
CA SER A 16 -38.45 -29.85 25.86
C SER A 16 -37.36 -28.79 25.62
N ARG A 17 -37.59 -27.87 24.69
CA ARG A 17 -36.71 -26.71 24.43
C ARG A 17 -36.60 -25.83 25.67
N LEU A 18 -35.36 -25.47 26.04
CA LEU A 18 -35.04 -24.32 26.88
C LEU A 18 -33.73 -23.66 26.40
N GLY A 19 -33.88 -22.54 25.66
CA GLY A 19 -33.11 -21.31 25.88
C GLY A 19 -31.66 -21.20 25.39
N PHE A 20 -31.42 -21.26 24.07
CA PHE A 20 -30.15 -20.83 23.42
C PHE A 20 -29.83 -19.32 23.56
N SER A 21 -30.69 -18.53 24.21
CA SER A 21 -30.57 -17.07 24.37
C SER A 21 -29.74 -16.60 25.58
N ASN A 22 -29.40 -17.49 26.52
CA ASN A 22 -28.65 -17.10 27.74
C ASN A 22 -27.12 -17.25 27.62
N LEU A 23 -26.62 -18.04 26.66
CA LEU A 23 -25.18 -18.21 26.46
C LEU A 23 -24.51 -16.99 25.79
N ILE A 24 -25.27 -16.25 24.97
CA ILE A 24 -24.78 -15.06 24.25
C ILE A 24 -24.69 -13.84 25.19
N LYS A 25 -25.62 -13.68 26.13
CA LYS A 25 -25.58 -12.59 27.14
C LYS A 25 -24.39 -12.71 28.10
N HIS A 26 -23.93 -13.94 28.39
CA HIS A 26 -22.84 -14.13 29.34
C HIS A 26 -21.45 -13.83 28.75
N LYS A 27 -21.26 -13.97 27.43
CA LYS A 27 -20.01 -13.60 26.73
C LYS A 27 -19.89 -12.10 26.43
N ILE A 28 -20.99 -11.39 26.17
CA ILE A 28 -20.99 -9.93 25.98
C ILE A 28 -20.63 -9.19 27.29
N GLY A 29 -21.03 -9.73 28.45
CA GLY A 29 -20.68 -9.17 29.76
C GLY A 29 -19.19 -9.21 30.11
N LYS A 30 -18.40 -10.13 29.51
CA LYS A 30 -16.94 -10.22 29.76
C LYS A 30 -16.13 -9.18 28.96
N LEU A 31 -16.64 -8.71 27.81
CA LEU A 31 -16.04 -7.62 27.03
C LEU A 31 -16.07 -6.27 27.77
N HIS A 32 -17.10 -6.03 28.58
CA HIS A 32 -17.21 -4.78 29.34
C HIS A 32 -16.18 -4.69 30.50
N ASN A 33 -15.75 -5.84 31.05
CA ASN A 33 -14.74 -5.88 32.12
C ASN A 33 -13.29 -5.89 31.62
N ALA A 34 -13.04 -6.33 30.37
CA ALA A 34 -11.72 -6.17 29.73
C ALA A 34 -11.40 -4.68 29.47
N ARG A 35 -12.43 -3.86 29.18
CA ARG A 35 -12.32 -2.40 29.02
C ARG A 35 -11.80 -1.66 30.26
N LYS A 36 -11.97 -2.20 31.47
CA LYS A 36 -11.46 -1.60 32.72
C LYS A 36 -10.03 -1.99 33.10
N ARG A 37 -9.43 -3.01 32.45
CA ARG A 37 -8.03 -3.39 32.71
C ARG A 37 -7.02 -2.79 31.73
N LEU A 38 -7.47 -2.30 30.58
CA LEU A 38 -6.62 -1.66 29.57
C LEU A 38 -6.44 -0.14 29.79
N SER A 39 -7.06 0.46 30.80
CA SER A 39 -6.97 1.91 31.09
C SER A 39 -5.89 2.32 32.10
N SER A 40 -4.82 1.53 32.28
CA SER A 40 -3.77 1.83 33.29
C SER A 40 -2.34 1.87 32.78
N ARG A 41 -2.11 1.87 31.47
CA ARG A 41 -0.78 2.15 30.90
C ARG A 41 -0.89 3.15 29.74
N SER A 42 0.09 4.04 29.69
CA SER A 42 0.30 5.21 28.80
C SER A 42 -0.65 6.42 28.94
N LYS A 43 -0.53 7.13 30.07
CA LYS A 43 -0.78 8.58 30.09
C LYS A 43 0.48 9.31 29.58
N SER A 44 0.51 9.66 28.31
CA SER A 44 1.28 10.81 27.78
C SER A 44 1.03 11.01 26.29
N SER A 45 -0.05 11.71 25.93
CA SER A 45 -0.09 12.50 24.69
C SER A 45 -1.19 13.58 24.83
N PRO A 46 -0.83 14.87 24.99
CA PRO A 46 -1.79 15.96 25.11
C PRO A 46 -2.07 16.58 23.73
N ALA A 47 -3.08 16.08 23.04
CA ALA A 47 -3.60 16.73 21.84
C ALA A 47 -5.08 16.38 21.63
N LEU A 48 -5.93 16.75 22.58
CA LEU A 48 -7.40 16.70 22.44
C LEU A 48 -8.04 17.42 23.65
N MET A 49 -7.93 18.76 23.72
CA MET A 49 -8.85 19.60 24.50
C MET A 49 -8.91 21.04 23.95
N ALA A 50 -10.15 21.55 23.85
CA ALA A 50 -10.58 22.87 23.38
C ALA A 50 -10.38 23.10 21.86
N ILE A 51 -11.41 23.43 21.09
CA ILE A 51 -12.11 24.73 21.14
C ILE A 51 -13.61 24.56 20.92
N ASN A 52 -14.38 25.08 21.89
CA ASN A 52 -15.82 25.28 21.82
C ASN A 52 -16.18 26.52 20.99
N SER A 53 -17.35 26.42 20.38
CA SER A 53 -18.14 27.43 19.67
C SER A 53 -18.29 28.78 20.39
N ASN A 54 -18.14 29.87 19.62
CA ASN A 54 -18.95 31.11 19.57
C ASN A 54 -18.10 32.39 19.46
N ILE A 55 -17.89 32.88 18.23
CA ILE A 55 -17.79 34.32 17.92
C ILE A 55 -18.42 34.57 16.54
N GLN A 56 -19.48 35.40 16.50
CA GLN A 56 -20.06 35.96 15.28
C GLN A 56 -19.30 37.23 14.88
N SER A 57 -18.94 37.37 13.59
CA SER A 57 -19.11 38.61 12.79
C SER A 57 -18.71 38.34 11.31
N PRO A 58 -19.21 39.13 10.34
CA PRO A 58 -19.48 38.66 8.98
C PRO A 58 -18.46 39.16 7.96
N LEU A 59 -18.11 38.31 6.98
CA LEU A 59 -17.65 38.77 5.67
C LEU A 59 -18.00 37.76 4.58
N ASN A 60 -18.77 38.24 3.62
CA ASN A 60 -19.12 37.58 2.37
C ASN A 60 -17.85 37.29 1.56
N THR A 61 -17.53 36.01 1.39
CA THR A 61 -16.75 35.53 0.25
C THR A 61 -17.35 34.22 -0.23
N THR A 62 -17.83 34.24 -1.47
CA THR A 62 -18.35 33.10 -2.21
C THR A 62 -17.40 31.90 -2.14
N THR A 63 -17.80 30.88 -1.38
CA THR A 63 -17.12 29.58 -1.34
C THR A 63 -17.24 28.88 -2.70
N PRO A 64 -16.15 28.30 -3.25
CA PRO A 64 -16.24 27.39 -4.39
C PRO A 64 -17.11 26.20 -3.99
N LYS A 65 -17.98 25.74 -4.90
CA LYS A 65 -18.82 24.55 -4.69
C LYS A 65 -17.91 23.36 -4.35
N ARG A 66 -17.97 22.91 -3.10
CA ARG A 66 -17.34 21.68 -2.62
C ARG A 66 -17.94 20.52 -3.43
N GLN A 67 -17.13 19.90 -4.29
CA GLN A 67 -17.48 18.68 -5.00
C GLN A 67 -17.88 17.64 -3.93
N LYS A 68 -19.06 17.01 -4.06
CA LYS A 68 -19.51 15.97 -3.11
C LYS A 68 -18.44 14.87 -3.06
N SER A 69 -17.93 14.58 -1.86
CA SER A 69 -17.01 13.46 -1.65
C SER A 69 -17.81 12.16 -1.80
N ILE A 70 -17.42 11.31 -2.75
CA ILE A 70 -18.04 9.99 -3.06
C ILE A 70 -17.71 8.92 -2.01
N VAL A 71 -17.03 9.27 -0.92
CA VAL A 71 -17.09 8.44 0.30
C VAL A 71 -18.55 8.13 0.69
N ASP A 72 -19.52 8.98 0.26
CA ASP A 72 -20.94 8.76 0.45
C ASP A 72 -21.60 7.67 -0.44
N GLU A 73 -21.00 7.20 -1.56
CA GLU A 73 -21.60 6.16 -2.43
C GLU A 73 -21.04 4.75 -2.20
N ILE A 74 -19.82 4.64 -1.67
CA ILE A 74 -19.22 3.35 -1.33
C ILE A 74 -19.79 2.90 0.02
N PRO A 75 -20.39 1.70 0.14
CA PRO A 75 -20.87 1.20 1.42
C PRO A 75 -19.78 1.20 2.49
N THR A 76 -20.06 1.80 3.64
CA THR A 76 -19.12 1.86 4.76
C THR A 76 -19.72 1.30 6.06
N CYS A 77 -18.88 0.70 6.90
CA CYS A 77 -19.26 0.33 8.26
C CYS A 77 -18.08 0.46 9.23
N GLN A 78 -18.33 0.41 10.54
CA GLN A 78 -17.30 0.59 11.57
C GLN A 78 -16.77 -0.73 12.16
N THR A 79 -17.14 -1.86 11.57
CA THR A 79 -16.72 -3.19 12.04
C THR A 79 -15.22 -3.38 11.87
N ILE A 80 -14.56 -4.00 12.85
CA ILE A 80 -13.12 -4.29 12.83
C ILE A 80 -12.91 -5.81 12.78
N ILE A 81 -12.02 -6.27 11.91
CA ILE A 81 -11.55 -7.66 11.82
C ILE A 81 -10.21 -7.78 12.54
N ASP A 82 -10.21 -8.41 13.72
CA ASP A 82 -8.98 -8.67 14.48
C ASP A 82 -8.41 -10.05 14.12
N LEU A 83 -7.42 -10.07 13.23
CA LEU A 83 -6.77 -11.29 12.76
C LEU A 83 -5.88 -11.97 13.82
N SER A 84 -5.62 -11.32 14.96
CA SER A 84 -4.92 -11.97 16.07
C SER A 84 -5.82 -12.99 16.78
N ILE A 85 -7.14 -12.78 16.72
CA ILE A 85 -8.16 -13.59 17.40
C ILE A 85 -8.98 -14.41 16.40
N LEU A 86 -9.39 -13.81 15.28
CA LEU A 86 -10.28 -14.44 14.31
C LEU A 86 -9.50 -15.35 13.36
N LYS A 87 -9.75 -16.66 13.44
CA LYS A 87 -9.13 -17.69 12.60
C LYS A 87 -10.18 -18.71 12.16
N GLY A 88 -9.95 -19.35 11.01
CA GLY A 88 -10.84 -20.39 10.49
C GLY A 88 -12.30 -19.94 10.42
N ASP A 89 -13.20 -20.73 11.00
CA ASP A 89 -14.65 -20.50 10.96
C ASP A 89 -15.07 -19.15 11.59
N ASP A 90 -14.35 -18.66 12.61
CA ASP A 90 -14.65 -17.37 13.23
C ASP A 90 -14.42 -16.21 12.25
N LEU A 91 -13.36 -16.30 11.43
CA LEU A 91 -13.08 -15.31 10.38
C LEU A 91 -14.14 -15.38 9.27
N ILE A 92 -14.58 -16.59 8.89
CA ILE A 92 -15.65 -16.78 7.91
C ILE A 92 -16.95 -16.15 8.41
N TYR A 93 -17.32 -16.39 9.68
CA TYR A 93 -18.52 -15.81 10.29
C TYR A 93 -18.45 -14.28 10.34
N ALA A 94 -17.32 -13.72 10.80
CA ALA A 94 -17.13 -12.28 10.86
C ALA A 94 -17.23 -11.64 9.47
N THR A 95 -16.60 -12.26 8.46
CA THR A 95 -16.66 -11.80 7.07
C THR A 95 -18.08 -11.90 6.49
N ARG A 96 -18.83 -12.96 6.81
CA ARG A 96 -20.24 -13.10 6.39
C ARG A 96 -21.12 -11.99 6.98
N SER A 97 -20.91 -11.66 8.25
CA SER A 97 -21.60 -10.54 8.91
C SER A 97 -21.22 -9.19 8.29
N LEU A 98 -19.96 -9.03 7.92
CA LEU A 98 -19.46 -7.82 7.28
C LEU A 98 -20.08 -7.62 5.90
N ILE A 99 -20.11 -8.68 5.08
CA ILE A 99 -20.76 -8.69 3.77
C ILE A 99 -22.24 -8.33 3.91
N SER A 100 -22.93 -8.90 4.91
CA SER A 100 -24.36 -8.60 5.14
C SER A 100 -24.62 -7.16 5.60
N SER A 101 -23.60 -6.47 6.12
CA SER A 101 -23.72 -5.07 6.57
C SER A 101 -23.42 -4.07 5.44
N LEU A 102 -22.48 -4.42 4.55
CA LEU A 102 -22.02 -3.56 3.46
C LEU A 102 -22.79 -3.82 2.15
N PHE A 103 -23.23 -5.05 1.94
CA PHE A 103 -23.85 -5.53 0.71
C PHE A 103 -25.16 -6.27 1.03
N SER A 104 -25.72 -6.94 0.02
CA SER A 104 -26.84 -7.85 0.22
C SER A 104 -26.41 -9.08 1.05
N PRO A 105 -27.25 -9.54 2.00
CA PRO A 105 -26.98 -10.75 2.76
C PRO A 105 -26.74 -11.96 1.84
N ILE A 106 -25.75 -12.78 2.18
CA ILE A 106 -25.48 -14.04 1.48
C ILE A 106 -26.62 -15.01 1.76
N LYS A 107 -27.20 -15.60 0.72
CA LYS A 107 -28.33 -16.53 0.86
C LYS A 107 -27.89 -17.76 1.67
N ASP A 108 -28.83 -18.37 2.39
CA ASP A 108 -28.53 -19.53 3.25
C ASP A 108 -27.98 -20.74 2.48
N ASN A 109 -28.25 -20.82 1.18
CA ASN A 109 -27.74 -21.87 0.29
C ASN A 109 -26.43 -21.50 -0.43
N GLU A 110 -25.88 -20.31 -0.20
CA GLU A 110 -24.59 -19.89 -0.74
C GLU A 110 -23.49 -20.08 0.33
N ASP A 111 -22.50 -20.89 -0.03
CA ASP A 111 -21.29 -21.08 0.77
C ASP A 111 -20.35 -19.88 0.64
N LEU A 112 -19.64 -19.58 1.73
CA LEU A 112 -18.61 -18.54 1.79
C LEU A 112 -17.26 -19.19 2.05
N LYS A 113 -16.33 -19.04 1.11
CA LYS A 113 -14.95 -19.51 1.24
C LYS A 113 -14.00 -18.32 1.34
N ILE A 114 -13.01 -18.43 2.23
CA ILE A 114 -11.96 -17.42 2.41
C ILE A 114 -10.61 -18.11 2.28
N ASP A 115 -9.80 -17.66 1.32
CA ASP A 115 -8.46 -18.16 1.07
C ASP A 115 -7.44 -17.02 1.25
N ARG A 116 -6.43 -17.21 2.10
CA ARG A 116 -5.39 -16.19 2.31
C ARG A 116 -4.47 -16.11 1.09
N VAL A 117 -4.18 -14.89 0.65
CA VAL A 117 -3.16 -14.62 -0.36
C VAL A 117 -1.80 -14.51 0.33
N SER A 118 -0.83 -15.31 -0.13
CA SER A 118 0.56 -15.25 0.33
C SER A 118 1.32 -14.12 -0.39
N GLY A 119 2.30 -13.50 0.29
CA GLY A 119 3.23 -12.54 -0.34
C GLY A 119 2.95 -11.06 -0.08
N ALA A 120 1.80 -10.70 0.50
CA ALA A 120 1.54 -9.31 0.89
C ALA A 120 2.33 -8.92 2.14
N MET A 121 3.18 -7.90 2.01
CA MET A 121 4.10 -7.45 3.07
C MET A 121 3.40 -6.61 4.14
N THR A 122 2.53 -5.66 3.74
CA THR A 122 1.95 -4.67 4.66
C THR A 122 0.52 -5.00 5.10
N ASN A 123 -0.23 -5.74 4.26
CA ASN A 123 -1.65 -5.99 4.43
C ASN A 123 -1.97 -7.49 4.43
N ALA A 124 -2.96 -7.92 5.21
CA ALA A 124 -3.48 -9.28 5.11
C ALA A 124 -4.56 -9.32 4.04
N VAL A 125 -4.28 -10.01 2.93
CA VAL A 125 -5.16 -10.10 1.77
C VAL A 125 -5.81 -11.48 1.69
N PHE A 126 -7.12 -11.53 1.43
CA PHE A 126 -7.87 -12.76 1.29
C PHE A 126 -8.74 -12.73 0.04
N PHE A 127 -8.82 -13.85 -0.67
CA PHE A 127 -9.90 -14.10 -1.62
C PHE A 127 -11.16 -14.51 -0.88
N VAL A 128 -12.26 -13.84 -1.19
CA VAL A 128 -13.58 -14.17 -0.66
C VAL A 128 -14.44 -14.65 -1.82
N THR A 129 -14.85 -15.91 -1.77
CA THR A 129 -15.69 -16.55 -2.80
C THR A 129 -17.07 -16.86 -2.22
N ILE A 130 -18.12 -16.33 -2.85
CA ILE A 130 -19.52 -16.54 -2.49
C ILE A 130 -20.18 -17.39 -3.58
N GLY A 131 -20.70 -18.57 -3.19
CA GLY A 131 -21.24 -19.53 -4.14
C GLY A 131 -20.18 -19.98 -5.15
N SER A 132 -20.55 -20.14 -6.42
CA SER A 132 -19.64 -20.63 -7.46
C SER A 132 -18.87 -19.55 -8.22
N ASN A 133 -19.38 -18.31 -8.31
CA ASN A 133 -18.92 -17.35 -9.31
C ASN A 133 -18.58 -15.94 -8.77
N LYS A 134 -18.97 -15.58 -7.54
CA LYS A 134 -18.72 -14.23 -7.01
C LYS A 134 -17.43 -14.24 -6.21
N ARG A 135 -16.40 -13.56 -6.71
CA ARG A 135 -15.11 -13.45 -6.03
C ARG A 135 -14.77 -11.97 -5.82
N MET A 136 -14.23 -11.67 -4.64
CA MET A 136 -13.74 -10.34 -4.26
C MET A 136 -12.48 -10.47 -3.42
N LEU A 137 -11.76 -9.38 -3.26
CA LEU A 137 -10.62 -9.28 -2.36
C LEU A 137 -11.04 -8.62 -1.06
N LEU A 138 -10.63 -9.20 0.06
CA LEU A 138 -10.71 -8.61 1.39
C LEU A 138 -9.30 -8.21 1.81
N ARG A 139 -9.04 -6.92 1.97
CA ARG A 139 -7.80 -6.39 2.54
C ARG A 139 -8.05 -5.94 3.96
N VAL A 140 -7.32 -6.51 4.91
CA VAL A 140 -7.32 -6.10 6.32
C VAL A 140 -5.97 -5.45 6.63
N TYR A 141 -6.02 -4.22 7.14
CA TYR A 141 -4.83 -3.45 7.47
C TYR A 141 -4.08 -4.04 8.66
N GLY A 142 -2.75 -4.16 8.56
CA GLY A 142 -1.88 -4.58 9.66
C GLY A 142 -1.81 -3.56 10.80
N VAL A 143 -1.42 -3.97 12.01
CA VAL A 143 -1.16 -3.04 13.12
C VAL A 143 0.26 -2.49 12.96
N GLY A 144 0.46 -1.17 13.05
CA GLY A 144 1.80 -0.55 13.06
C GLY A 144 2.23 0.16 11.76
N CYS A 145 1.47 0.06 10.67
CA CYS A 145 1.83 0.71 9.40
C CYS A 145 1.48 2.21 9.33
N ASP A 146 0.77 2.75 10.33
CA ASP A 146 0.34 4.17 10.36
C ASP A 146 1.52 5.15 10.40
N GLN A 147 2.69 4.70 10.85
CA GLN A 147 3.93 5.51 10.81
C GLN A 147 4.48 5.67 9.39
N ILE A 148 4.14 4.78 8.45
CA ILE A 148 4.63 4.83 7.07
C ILE A 148 3.55 5.37 6.15
N LEU A 149 2.32 4.85 6.24
CA LEU A 149 1.24 5.08 5.29
C LEU A 149 0.11 5.93 5.87
N ASP A 150 -0.37 6.91 5.10
CA ASP A 150 -1.60 7.64 5.41
C ASP A 150 -2.79 6.94 4.77
N ARG A 151 -3.50 6.14 5.57
CA ARG A 151 -4.65 5.33 5.13
C ARG A 151 -5.83 6.17 4.65
N ASN A 152 -6.04 7.36 5.23
CA ASN A 152 -7.14 8.21 4.82
C ASN A 152 -6.88 8.77 3.43
N LYS A 153 -5.62 9.12 3.15
CA LYS A 153 -5.17 9.55 1.83
C LYS A 153 -5.25 8.42 0.80
N GLU A 154 -4.78 7.21 1.15
CA GLU A 154 -4.92 6.03 0.29
C GLU A 154 -6.40 5.79 -0.08
N LEU A 155 -7.30 5.79 0.91
CA LEU A 155 -8.74 5.59 0.67
C LEU A 155 -9.37 6.70 -0.18
N ASP A 156 -8.97 7.96 -0.01
CA ASP A 156 -9.44 9.06 -0.87
C ASP A 156 -9.02 8.85 -2.32
N TRP A 157 -7.77 8.44 -2.56
CA TRP A 157 -7.29 8.14 -3.90
C TRP A 157 -7.95 6.91 -4.50
N LEU A 158 -8.07 5.81 -3.76
CA LEU A 158 -8.76 4.60 -4.24
C LEU A 158 -10.22 4.90 -4.61
N SER A 159 -10.91 5.75 -3.84
CA SER A 159 -12.26 6.19 -4.18
C SER A 159 -12.32 6.98 -5.49
N ARG A 160 -11.38 7.90 -5.72
CA ARG A 160 -11.29 8.67 -6.99
C ARG A 160 -10.92 7.79 -8.18
N LEU A 161 -9.97 6.88 -8.01
CA LEU A 161 -9.54 5.94 -9.06
C LEU A 161 -10.67 5.01 -9.46
N SER A 162 -11.44 4.51 -8.48
CA SER A 162 -12.63 3.70 -8.73
C SER A 162 -13.70 4.45 -9.55
N GLN A 163 -13.81 5.78 -9.43
CA GLN A 163 -14.74 6.58 -10.25
C GLN A 163 -14.26 6.71 -11.71
N LEU A 164 -12.95 6.81 -11.90
CA LEU A 164 -12.32 6.87 -13.21
C LEU A 164 -12.21 5.49 -13.88
N SER A 165 -12.66 4.42 -13.20
CA SER A 165 -12.47 3.03 -13.64
C SER A 165 -10.99 2.68 -13.85
N ILE A 166 -10.13 3.22 -12.98
CA ILE A 166 -8.69 2.95 -12.96
C ILE A 166 -8.41 2.01 -11.79
N GLY A 167 -7.84 0.85 -12.09
CA GLY A 167 -7.62 -0.20 -11.09
C GLY A 167 -8.90 -0.94 -10.68
N PRO A 168 -8.82 -1.83 -9.68
CA PRO A 168 -9.95 -2.56 -9.14
C PRO A 168 -10.97 -1.62 -8.49
N LYS A 169 -12.27 -1.89 -8.65
CA LYS A 169 -13.31 -1.11 -7.97
C LYS A 169 -13.24 -1.30 -6.46
N LEU A 170 -13.40 -0.19 -5.73
CA LEU A 170 -13.58 -0.21 -4.29
C LEU A 170 -15.04 -0.54 -3.96
N LEU A 171 -15.27 -1.75 -3.47
CA LEU A 171 -16.62 -2.28 -3.27
C LEU A 171 -17.22 -1.85 -1.92
N GLY A 172 -16.42 -1.79 -0.87
CA GLY A 172 -16.89 -1.41 0.47
C GLY A 172 -15.75 -1.19 1.45
N ILE A 173 -15.97 -0.35 2.46
CA ILE A 173 -14.97 0.04 3.46
C ILE A 173 -15.45 -0.37 4.86
N PHE A 174 -14.55 -0.88 5.69
CA PHE A 174 -14.82 -1.17 7.09
C PHE A 174 -13.73 -0.62 8.01
N GLY A 175 -13.94 -0.70 9.33
CA GLY A 175 -13.15 0.03 10.33
C GLY A 175 -11.63 -0.20 10.26
N ASN A 176 -11.17 -1.34 9.73
CA ASN A 176 -9.75 -1.60 9.52
C ASN A 176 -9.45 -2.33 8.20
N GLY A 177 -10.20 -2.03 7.13
CA GLY A 177 -9.93 -2.62 5.83
C GLY A 177 -10.97 -2.29 4.77
N ARG A 178 -10.92 -3.03 3.67
CA ARG A 178 -11.78 -2.81 2.50
C ARG A 178 -12.03 -4.08 1.70
N PHE A 179 -13.09 -4.03 0.90
CA PHE A 179 -13.38 -4.98 -0.17
C PHE A 179 -13.07 -4.35 -1.53
N GLU A 180 -12.34 -5.09 -2.37
CA GLU A 180 -12.00 -4.70 -3.73
C GLU A 180 -12.54 -5.72 -4.74
N GLU A 181 -12.78 -5.26 -5.95
CA GLU A 181 -13.05 -6.12 -7.10
C GLU A 181 -11.89 -7.11 -7.30
N TYR A 182 -12.24 -8.38 -7.54
CA TYR A 182 -11.28 -9.37 -7.98
C TYR A 182 -11.13 -9.30 -9.50
N LEU A 183 -9.92 -9.04 -9.97
CA LEU A 183 -9.58 -9.09 -11.39
C LEU A 183 -8.89 -10.43 -11.71
N PRO A 184 -9.48 -11.30 -12.58
CA PRO A 184 -8.82 -12.51 -13.05
C PRO A 184 -7.54 -12.16 -13.83
N SER A 185 -6.41 -12.33 -13.17
CA SER A 185 -5.14 -11.78 -13.65
C SER A 185 -3.94 -12.57 -13.15
N THR A 186 -2.79 -12.26 -13.74
CA THR A 186 -1.47 -12.69 -13.29
C THR A 186 -0.63 -11.47 -12.94
N THR A 187 0.10 -11.52 -11.84
CA THR A 187 1.07 -10.48 -11.49
C THR A 187 2.29 -10.60 -12.40
N LEU A 188 2.81 -9.48 -12.89
CA LEU A 188 4.04 -9.49 -13.67
C LEU A 188 5.23 -9.97 -12.83
N SER A 189 6.19 -10.58 -13.51
CA SER A 189 7.51 -10.92 -12.98
C SER A 189 8.55 -9.86 -13.36
N ARG A 190 9.76 -10.00 -12.80
CA ARG A 190 10.90 -9.15 -13.19
C ARG A 190 11.30 -9.33 -14.66
N GLN A 191 11.02 -10.49 -15.27
CA GLN A 191 11.31 -10.74 -16.67
C GLN A 191 10.26 -10.04 -17.55
N ASP A 192 9.00 -10.12 -17.17
CA ASP A 192 7.89 -9.55 -17.95
C ASP A 192 8.06 -8.04 -18.18
N ILE A 193 8.49 -7.27 -17.16
CA ILE A 193 8.65 -5.82 -17.31
C ILE A 193 9.74 -5.43 -18.32
N ARG A 194 10.63 -6.35 -18.69
CA ARG A 194 11.69 -6.14 -19.69
C ARG A 194 11.25 -6.45 -21.11
N GLU A 195 10.16 -7.20 -21.26
CA GLU A 195 9.64 -7.54 -22.58
C GLU A 195 9.17 -6.27 -23.29
N PRO A 196 9.66 -5.97 -24.51
CA PRO A 196 9.40 -4.71 -25.20
C PRO A 196 7.92 -4.33 -25.28
N GLU A 197 7.06 -5.29 -25.61
CA GLU A 197 5.60 -5.06 -25.74
C GLU A 197 4.94 -4.72 -24.39
N ILE A 198 5.37 -5.38 -23.31
CA ILE A 198 4.87 -5.13 -21.96
C ILE A 198 5.38 -3.79 -21.47
N SER A 199 6.68 -3.50 -21.63
CA SER A 199 7.32 -2.23 -21.28
C SER A 199 6.64 -1.02 -21.96
N ILE A 200 6.33 -1.13 -23.26
CA ILE A 200 5.55 -0.13 -24.01
C ILE A 200 4.15 0.07 -23.39
N GLN A 201 3.50 -1.03 -22.98
CA GLN A 201 2.17 -0.96 -22.40
C GLN A 201 2.19 -0.37 -20.98
N ILE A 202 3.21 -0.67 -20.17
CA ILE A 202 3.46 -0.05 -18.86
C ILE A 202 3.62 1.46 -19.04
N ALA A 203 4.47 1.90 -19.97
CA ALA A 203 4.68 3.32 -20.28
C ALA A 203 3.36 4.04 -20.63
N SER A 204 2.52 3.40 -21.44
CA SER A 204 1.20 3.94 -21.81
C SER A 204 0.24 4.01 -20.61
N ARG A 205 0.21 2.99 -19.75
CA ARG A 205 -0.61 3.00 -18.52
C ARG A 205 -0.13 4.03 -17.51
N LEU A 206 1.19 4.21 -17.39
CA LEU A 206 1.78 5.23 -16.53
C LEU A 206 1.43 6.65 -17.00
N ASN A 207 1.46 6.89 -18.32
CA ASN A 207 0.99 8.16 -18.88
C ASN A 207 -0.49 8.43 -18.55
N GLN A 208 -1.36 7.43 -18.74
CA GLN A 208 -2.78 7.53 -18.40
C GLN A 208 -3.02 7.80 -16.91
N LEU A 209 -2.18 7.23 -16.04
CA LEU A 209 -2.25 7.52 -14.61
C LEU A 209 -1.83 8.97 -14.31
N HIS A 210 -0.75 9.42 -14.94
CA HIS A 210 -0.21 10.76 -14.74
C HIS A 210 -1.18 11.88 -15.16
N THR A 211 -2.04 11.64 -16.16
CA THR A 211 -3.05 12.61 -16.62
C THR A 211 -4.22 12.81 -15.64
N ILE A 212 -4.33 12.00 -14.58
CA ILE A 212 -5.31 12.21 -13.50
C ILE A 212 -5.16 13.59 -12.86
N VAL A 213 -3.94 14.16 -12.88
CA VAL A 213 -3.65 15.51 -12.42
C VAL A 213 -4.52 16.58 -13.12
N ASP A 214 -4.95 16.34 -14.36
CA ASP A 214 -5.81 17.27 -15.12
C ASP A 214 -7.24 17.27 -14.58
N THR A 215 -7.69 16.13 -14.03
CA THR A 215 -9.01 15.98 -13.41
C THR A 215 -9.00 16.41 -11.95
N PHE A 216 -7.94 16.05 -11.23
CA PHE A 216 -7.71 16.38 -9.84
C PHE A 216 -6.35 17.10 -9.75
N PRO A 217 -6.32 18.44 -9.91
CA PRO A 217 -5.09 19.20 -9.79
C PRO A 217 -4.67 19.34 -8.32
N PRO A 218 -3.35 19.44 -8.04
CA PRO A 218 -2.85 19.64 -6.69
C PRO A 218 -3.30 20.99 -6.13
N ALA A 219 -3.47 21.06 -4.81
CA ALA A 219 -3.67 22.34 -4.13
C ALA A 219 -2.39 23.19 -4.19
N ASN A 220 -2.52 24.52 -4.04
CA ASN A 220 -1.37 25.44 -4.13
C ASN A 220 -0.24 25.15 -3.12
N ASN A 221 -0.54 24.47 -2.02
CA ASN A 221 0.39 24.10 -0.95
C ASN A 221 0.59 22.58 -0.83
N GLU A 222 0.21 21.83 -1.86
CA GLU A 222 0.38 20.38 -1.89
C GLU A 222 1.86 20.03 -1.80
N LEU A 223 2.21 19.17 -0.83
CA LEU A 223 3.58 18.69 -0.69
C LEU A 223 3.80 17.51 -1.64
N LEU A 224 4.95 17.50 -2.32
CA LEU A 224 5.33 16.37 -3.16
C LEU A 224 5.64 15.14 -2.29
N GLU A 225 5.09 13.98 -2.65
CA GLU A 225 5.23 12.75 -1.85
C GLU A 225 6.69 12.40 -1.57
N VAL A 226 7.57 12.56 -2.57
CA VAL A 226 8.98 12.21 -2.45
C VAL A 226 9.64 12.98 -1.31
N TRP A 227 9.41 14.29 -1.21
CA TRP A 227 10.04 15.13 -0.20
C TRP A 227 9.38 15.00 1.17
N ALA A 228 8.05 14.92 1.20
CA ALA A 228 7.32 14.71 2.45
C ALA A 228 7.77 13.43 3.16
N ASN A 229 7.91 12.33 2.43
CA ASN A 229 8.35 11.06 2.98
C ASN A 229 9.85 11.03 3.30
N ILE A 230 10.71 11.59 2.45
CA ILE A 230 12.15 11.71 2.75
C ILE A 230 12.36 12.51 4.05
N ASP A 231 11.70 13.65 4.22
CA ASP A 231 11.83 14.48 5.43
C ASP A 231 11.31 13.76 6.67
N LYS A 232 10.15 13.11 6.55
CA LYS A 232 9.52 12.31 7.61
C LYS A 232 10.44 11.18 8.06
N TRP A 233 10.94 10.36 7.14
CA TRP A 233 11.74 9.18 7.47
C TRP A 233 13.15 9.55 7.91
N TYR A 234 13.78 10.56 7.29
CA TYR A 234 15.07 11.06 7.76
C TYR A 234 14.98 11.60 9.20
N THR A 235 13.91 12.33 9.51
CA THR A 235 13.64 12.79 10.89
C THR A 235 13.52 11.59 11.83
N ALA A 236 12.63 10.64 11.54
CA ALA A 236 12.45 9.45 12.37
C ALA A 236 13.77 8.67 12.58
N VAL A 237 14.55 8.45 11.52
CA VAL A 237 15.85 7.78 11.59
C VAL A 237 16.78 8.51 12.56
N THR A 238 16.94 9.82 12.39
CA THR A 238 17.90 10.62 13.16
C THR A 238 17.49 10.88 14.61
N THR A 239 16.19 10.92 14.91
CA THR A 239 15.70 11.24 16.27
C THR A 239 15.37 10.01 17.10
N GLU A 240 14.91 8.92 16.49
CA GLU A 240 14.31 7.80 17.20
C GLU A 240 14.94 6.44 16.87
N LEU A 241 15.25 6.17 15.59
CA LEU A 241 15.53 4.80 15.16
C LEU A 241 17.02 4.40 15.22
N VAL A 242 17.95 5.35 15.18
CA VAL A 242 19.40 5.04 15.26
C VAL A 242 19.75 4.15 16.47
N PRO A 243 19.33 4.46 17.72
CA PRO A 243 19.64 3.60 18.86
C PRO A 243 19.09 2.17 18.70
N ILE A 244 17.90 2.04 18.13
CA ILE A 244 17.25 0.75 17.87
C ILE A 244 18.07 -0.05 16.87
N LEU A 245 18.38 0.55 15.70
CA LEU A 245 19.15 -0.10 14.64
C LEU A 245 20.54 -0.52 15.11
N MET A 246 21.26 0.35 15.83
CA MET A 246 22.59 0.05 16.36
C MET A 246 22.59 -1.08 17.39
N SER A 247 21.49 -1.26 18.13
CA SER A 247 21.37 -2.33 19.14
C SER A 247 21.13 -3.72 18.54
N LYS A 248 20.59 -3.80 17.30
CA LYS A 248 20.26 -5.07 16.64
C LYS A 248 21.49 -5.85 16.17
N ASN A 249 22.53 -5.16 15.70
CA ASN A 249 23.72 -5.80 15.13
C ASN A 249 24.95 -4.89 15.18
N LEU A 250 26.11 -5.42 15.61
CA LEU A 250 27.36 -4.65 15.66
C LEU A 250 27.84 -4.18 14.27
N LYS A 251 27.62 -4.97 13.22
CA LYS A 251 27.93 -4.56 11.83
C LYS A 251 27.09 -3.36 11.40
N TRP A 252 25.79 -3.38 11.73
CA TRP A 252 24.88 -2.28 11.41
C TRP A 252 25.32 -1.00 12.11
N LYS A 253 25.75 -1.10 13.38
CA LYS A 253 26.32 0.03 14.10
C LYS A 253 27.49 0.67 13.34
N THR A 254 28.49 -0.13 12.96
CA THR A 254 29.65 0.38 12.21
C THR A 254 29.25 0.99 10.87
N GLN A 255 28.31 0.38 10.15
CA GLN A 255 27.83 0.90 8.87
C GLN A 255 27.02 2.21 9.03
N LEU A 256 26.21 2.36 10.08
CA LEU A 256 25.49 3.60 10.39
C LEU A 256 26.42 4.72 10.85
N GLU A 257 27.46 4.42 11.62
CA GLU A 257 28.48 5.39 11.99
C GLU A 257 29.22 5.89 10.75
N ALA A 258 29.58 4.98 9.83
CA ALA A 258 30.20 5.32 8.55
C ALA A 258 29.25 6.04 7.57
N LEU A 259 27.94 5.86 7.71
CA LEU A 259 26.96 6.53 6.87
C LEU A 259 26.98 8.06 7.08
N ASP A 260 27.38 8.54 8.25
CA ASP A 260 27.37 9.97 8.61
C ASP A 260 26.02 10.62 8.28
N LEU A 261 25.07 10.48 9.20
CA LEU A 261 23.72 11.01 9.04
C LEU A 261 23.70 12.55 8.98
N VAL A 262 24.67 13.23 9.59
CA VAL A 262 24.76 14.69 9.50
C VAL A 262 25.10 15.08 8.07
N GLN A 263 26.10 14.42 7.47
CA GLN A 263 26.43 14.64 6.07
C GLN A 263 25.28 14.21 5.14
N LEU A 264 24.57 13.13 5.45
CA LEU A 264 23.37 12.74 4.70
C LEU A 264 22.33 13.86 4.69
N GLY A 265 22.11 14.55 5.82
CA GLY A 265 21.25 15.74 5.88
C GLY A 265 21.68 16.88 4.95
N HIS A 266 22.98 17.09 4.76
CA HIS A 266 23.50 18.04 3.76
C HIS A 266 23.28 17.53 2.33
N ASP A 267 23.53 16.24 2.09
CA ASP A 267 23.32 15.60 0.78
C ASP A 267 21.84 15.68 0.35
N ILE A 268 20.90 15.48 1.27
CA ILE A 268 19.44 15.63 1.02
C ILE A 268 19.10 17.06 0.58
N LYS A 269 19.67 18.08 1.24
CA LYS A 269 19.46 19.47 0.86
C LYS A 269 19.99 19.75 -0.55
N GLN A 270 21.16 19.23 -0.90
CA GLN A 270 21.71 19.35 -2.25
C GLN A 270 20.84 18.63 -3.29
N CYS A 271 20.38 17.42 -2.98
CA CYS A 271 19.47 16.67 -3.85
C CYS A 271 18.19 17.48 -4.17
N LYS A 272 17.57 18.11 -3.16
CA LYS A 272 16.41 18.99 -3.36
C LYS A 272 16.69 20.20 -4.24
N LEU A 273 17.90 20.74 -4.21
CA LEU A 273 18.29 21.86 -5.08
C LEU A 273 18.48 21.42 -6.53
N VAL A 274 19.02 20.23 -6.74
CA VAL A 274 19.26 19.66 -8.07
C VAL A 274 17.96 19.18 -8.71
N CYS A 275 17.15 18.40 -7.99
CA CYS A 275 15.89 17.81 -8.45
C CYS A 275 14.74 18.84 -8.40
N ASN A 276 14.65 19.69 -9.43
CA ASN A 276 13.67 20.79 -9.47
C ASN A 276 12.91 20.93 -10.79
N ASN A 277 13.31 20.20 -11.85
CA ASN A 277 12.77 20.36 -13.19
C ASN A 277 12.10 19.06 -13.66
N SER A 278 10.81 18.88 -13.34
CA SER A 278 9.94 17.89 -14.01
C SER A 278 8.47 18.22 -13.71
N PRO A 279 7.54 18.06 -14.68
CA PRO A 279 6.12 18.32 -14.47
C PRO A 279 5.53 17.49 -13.32
N ILE A 280 4.72 18.16 -12.49
CA ILE A 280 3.97 17.51 -11.41
C ILE A 280 2.78 16.76 -12.02
N VAL A 281 2.62 15.50 -11.62
CA VAL A 281 1.56 14.58 -12.06
C VAL A 281 0.98 13.85 -10.84
N PHE A 282 -0.09 13.09 -11.06
CA PHE A 282 -0.52 12.07 -10.10
C PHE A 282 0.30 10.80 -10.33
N ALA A 283 1.25 10.53 -9.43
CA ALA A 283 2.20 9.44 -9.54
C ALA A 283 1.78 8.24 -8.68
N HIS A 284 2.12 7.04 -9.13
CA HIS A 284 2.01 5.79 -8.38
C HIS A 284 3.05 5.72 -7.24
N ASN A 285 4.29 6.13 -7.54
CA ASN A 285 5.47 6.13 -6.67
C ASN A 285 6.03 4.75 -6.29
N ASP A 286 5.32 3.65 -6.56
CA ASP A 286 5.79 2.28 -6.30
C ASP A 286 5.49 1.30 -7.46
N LEU A 287 5.83 1.69 -8.71
CA LEU A 287 5.51 0.90 -9.91
C LEU A 287 6.45 -0.31 -10.12
N GLN A 288 6.62 -1.14 -9.09
CA GLN A 288 7.30 -2.43 -9.18
C GLN A 288 6.43 -3.50 -9.86
N TYR A 289 7.03 -4.57 -10.39
CA TYR A 289 6.29 -5.59 -11.15
C TYR A 289 5.18 -6.29 -10.35
N GLY A 290 5.32 -6.38 -9.03
CA GLY A 290 4.29 -6.91 -8.12
C GLY A 290 2.99 -6.10 -8.11
N ASN A 291 3.07 -4.83 -8.49
CA ASN A 291 1.95 -3.89 -8.51
C ASN A 291 1.33 -3.73 -9.92
N ILE A 292 1.71 -4.60 -10.86
CA ILE A 292 1.19 -4.61 -12.23
C ILE A 292 0.55 -5.96 -12.52
N LEU A 293 -0.75 -5.94 -12.79
CA LEU A 293 -1.52 -7.11 -13.15
C LEU A 293 -1.72 -7.18 -14.66
N LYS A 294 -1.53 -8.35 -15.24
CA LYS A 294 -1.92 -8.68 -16.60
C LYS A 294 -3.26 -9.44 -16.58
N ILE A 295 -4.29 -8.85 -17.18
CA ILE A 295 -5.62 -9.47 -17.24
C ILE A 295 -5.58 -10.68 -18.18
N ASN A 296 -6.05 -11.83 -17.72
CA ASN A 296 -5.86 -13.11 -18.41
C ASN A 296 -6.49 -13.15 -19.82
N ASP A 297 -7.66 -12.54 -19.99
CA ASP A 297 -8.43 -12.64 -21.24
C ASP A 297 -8.06 -11.54 -22.25
N THR A 298 -7.66 -10.36 -21.78
CA THR A 298 -7.38 -9.20 -22.64
C THR A 298 -5.89 -8.89 -22.79
N ASN A 299 -5.04 -9.47 -21.94
CA ASN A 299 -3.63 -9.10 -21.78
C ASN A 299 -3.40 -7.61 -21.42
N GLU A 300 -4.45 -6.89 -21.03
CA GLU A 300 -4.33 -5.50 -20.59
C GLU A 300 -3.62 -5.43 -19.24
N LEU A 301 -2.75 -4.44 -19.10
CA LEU A 301 -2.12 -4.14 -17.83
C LEU A 301 -2.99 -3.22 -16.97
N VAL A 302 -3.08 -3.57 -15.68
CA VAL A 302 -3.76 -2.80 -14.63
C VAL A 302 -2.77 -2.56 -13.49
N VAL A 303 -2.60 -1.30 -13.10
CA VAL A 303 -1.79 -0.90 -11.96
C VAL A 303 -2.64 -0.98 -10.68
N ILE A 304 -2.05 -1.49 -9.60
CA ILE A 304 -2.69 -1.68 -8.30
C ILE A 304 -1.78 -1.21 -7.16
N ASP A 305 -2.31 -1.16 -5.94
CA ASP A 305 -1.57 -0.84 -4.71
C ASP A 305 -1.04 0.60 -4.64
N PHE A 306 -1.98 1.54 -4.60
CA PHE A 306 -1.73 2.99 -4.59
C PHE A 306 -1.35 3.55 -3.20
N GLU A 307 -0.68 2.76 -2.36
CA GLU A 307 -0.38 3.14 -0.97
C GLU A 307 0.59 4.32 -0.84
N TYR A 308 1.49 4.48 -1.81
CA TYR A 308 2.42 5.63 -1.93
C TYR A 308 1.95 6.68 -2.95
N ALA A 309 0.77 6.51 -3.53
CA ALA A 309 0.32 7.36 -4.63
C ALA A 309 0.01 8.79 -4.16
N GLY A 310 0.27 9.75 -5.05
CA GLY A 310 0.05 11.16 -4.78
C GLY A 310 0.79 12.05 -5.75
N TYR A 311 0.82 13.35 -5.47
CA TYR A 311 1.43 14.30 -6.40
C TYR A 311 2.95 14.24 -6.33
N ASN A 312 3.57 14.04 -7.48
CA ASN A 312 5.01 13.97 -7.60
C ASN A 312 5.45 14.36 -9.02
N PRO A 313 6.72 14.71 -9.24
CA PRO A 313 7.21 14.92 -10.59
C PRO A 313 7.19 13.60 -11.37
N ARG A 314 6.76 13.63 -12.64
CA ARG A 314 6.65 12.42 -13.48
C ARG A 314 7.96 11.62 -13.57
N ALA A 315 9.09 12.33 -13.51
CA ALA A 315 10.40 11.74 -13.59
C ALA A 315 10.71 10.85 -12.37
N VAL A 316 10.14 11.13 -11.20
CA VAL A 316 10.29 10.25 -10.02
C VAL A 316 9.66 8.90 -10.28
N ASP A 317 8.42 8.87 -10.78
CA ASP A 317 7.70 7.61 -10.97
C ASP A 317 8.34 6.74 -12.06
N ILE A 318 8.78 7.38 -13.15
CA ILE A 318 9.50 6.70 -14.24
C ILE A 318 10.88 6.21 -13.77
N ALA A 319 11.66 7.06 -13.10
CA ALA A 319 12.97 6.67 -12.58
C ALA A 319 12.86 5.55 -11.54
N ASN A 320 11.81 5.59 -10.72
CA ASN A 320 11.51 4.51 -9.77
C ASN A 320 11.22 3.20 -10.51
N HIS A 321 10.34 3.23 -11.52
CA HIS A 321 10.06 2.03 -12.32
C HIS A 321 11.34 1.44 -12.95
N PHE A 322 12.23 2.27 -13.49
CA PHE A 322 13.53 1.80 -14.01
C PHE A 322 14.43 1.23 -12.91
N CYS A 323 14.39 1.79 -11.69
CA CYS A 323 15.13 1.22 -10.57
C CYS A 323 14.64 -0.18 -10.20
N GLU A 324 13.33 -0.46 -10.34
CA GLU A 324 12.76 -1.77 -10.04
C GLU A 324 13.24 -2.89 -10.98
N TRP A 325 13.80 -2.55 -12.14
CA TRP A 325 14.44 -3.53 -13.04
C TRP A 325 15.71 -4.16 -12.45
N MET A 326 16.30 -3.51 -11.43
CA MET A 326 17.51 -3.98 -10.75
C MET A 326 17.22 -4.97 -9.62
N TYR A 327 15.95 -5.24 -9.30
CA TYR A 327 15.57 -6.07 -8.16
C TYR A 327 14.81 -7.35 -8.54
N ASP A 328 14.97 -8.37 -7.69
CA ASP A 328 14.28 -9.65 -7.79
C ASP A 328 13.80 -10.13 -6.43
N TYR A 329 12.67 -9.58 -6.01
CA TYR A 329 12.00 -9.91 -4.77
C TYR A 329 11.57 -11.38 -4.64
N HIS A 330 11.59 -12.16 -5.72
CA HIS A 330 11.30 -13.59 -5.70
C HIS A 330 12.56 -14.48 -5.62
N SER A 331 13.75 -13.90 -5.69
CA SER A 331 15.01 -14.63 -5.57
C SER A 331 15.38 -14.88 -4.10
N ASN A 332 16.32 -15.82 -3.87
CA ASN A 332 16.94 -16.02 -2.56
C ASN A 332 17.82 -14.84 -2.11
N ASP A 333 18.07 -13.88 -3.00
CA ASP A 333 18.90 -12.69 -2.77
C ASP A 333 18.09 -11.41 -3.01
N SER A 334 16.84 -11.42 -2.53
CA SER A 334 15.81 -10.42 -2.83
C SER A 334 16.16 -8.98 -2.43
N ALA A 335 17.09 -8.81 -1.50
CA ALA A 335 17.56 -7.50 -1.05
C ALA A 335 18.75 -6.95 -1.86
N THR A 336 19.37 -7.75 -2.73
CA THR A 336 20.53 -7.32 -3.54
C THR A 336 20.11 -6.51 -4.76
N MET A 337 20.80 -5.40 -4.98
CA MET A 337 20.62 -4.56 -6.16
C MET A 337 21.56 -5.00 -7.28
N HIS A 338 21.01 -5.33 -8.45
CA HIS A 338 21.78 -5.68 -9.63
C HIS A 338 21.90 -4.47 -10.58
N LEU A 339 22.90 -3.61 -10.35
CA LEU A 339 23.10 -2.38 -11.12
C LEU A 339 23.25 -2.61 -12.63
N ASP A 340 23.81 -3.76 -13.02
CA ASP A 340 23.95 -4.20 -14.41
C ASP A 340 22.61 -4.54 -15.10
N GLN A 341 21.53 -4.64 -14.33
CA GLN A 341 20.19 -4.94 -14.81
C GLN A 341 19.32 -3.68 -14.99
N TYR A 342 19.84 -2.48 -14.71
CA TYR A 342 19.16 -1.22 -15.05
C TYR A 342 18.87 -1.20 -16.57
N PRO A 343 17.72 -0.67 -17.04
CA PRO A 343 17.39 -0.67 -18.46
C PRO A 343 18.48 0.04 -19.27
N SER A 344 18.86 -0.56 -20.38
CA SER A 344 19.76 0.01 -21.37
C SER A 344 19.19 1.30 -21.96
N LEU A 345 20.04 2.12 -22.60
CA LEU A 345 19.59 3.36 -23.21
C LEU A 345 18.52 3.12 -24.29
N GLU A 346 18.59 1.99 -25.01
CA GLU A 346 17.59 1.60 -26.00
C GLU A 346 16.23 1.27 -25.33
N GLU A 347 16.24 0.47 -24.27
CA GLU A 347 15.04 0.13 -23.50
C GLU A 347 14.40 1.39 -22.87
N GLN A 348 15.22 2.28 -22.30
CA GLN A 348 14.75 3.55 -21.76
C GLN A 348 14.15 4.43 -22.86
N THR A 349 14.84 4.60 -23.99
CA THR A 349 14.35 5.40 -25.13
C THR A 349 13.00 4.89 -25.63
N MET A 350 12.83 3.58 -25.76
CA MET A 350 11.58 2.95 -26.18
C MET A 350 10.46 3.20 -25.17
N PHE A 351 10.73 3.04 -23.88
CA PHE A 351 9.76 3.32 -22.83
C PHE A 351 9.33 4.79 -22.83
N LEU A 352 10.29 5.72 -22.85
CA LEU A 352 10.03 7.16 -22.82
C LEU A 352 9.30 7.66 -24.07
N ALA A 353 9.65 7.15 -25.26
CA ALA A 353 8.94 7.45 -26.50
C ALA A 353 7.49 6.96 -26.46
N SER A 354 7.26 5.75 -25.91
CA SER A 354 5.92 5.21 -25.69
C SER A 354 5.13 6.06 -24.69
N TYR A 355 5.73 6.40 -23.55
CA TYR A 355 5.13 7.24 -22.51
C TYR A 355 4.72 8.63 -23.04
N LEU A 356 5.52 9.24 -23.90
CA LEU A 356 5.21 10.54 -24.52
C LEU A 356 4.29 10.43 -25.74
N HIS A 357 4.01 9.21 -26.22
CA HIS A 357 3.33 8.94 -27.48
C HIS A 357 3.93 9.73 -28.67
N THR A 358 5.28 9.82 -28.73
CA THR A 358 6.00 10.63 -29.71
C THR A 358 7.11 9.86 -30.42
N LYS A 359 7.46 10.32 -31.62
CA LYS A 359 8.67 9.88 -32.35
C LYS A 359 9.79 10.93 -32.30
N ASP A 360 9.52 12.10 -31.72
CA ASP A 360 10.49 13.18 -31.60
C ASP A 360 11.56 12.83 -30.55
N GLN A 361 12.76 12.55 -31.04
CA GLN A 361 13.89 12.16 -30.20
C GLN A 361 14.35 13.29 -29.27
N SER A 362 14.11 14.57 -29.63
CA SER A 362 14.50 15.69 -28.78
C SER A 362 13.70 15.69 -27.47
N LEU A 363 12.38 15.48 -27.55
CA LEU A 363 11.49 15.37 -26.38
C LEU A 363 11.83 14.16 -25.51
N VAL A 364 12.20 13.03 -26.13
CA VAL A 364 12.63 11.82 -25.41
C VAL A 364 13.93 12.07 -24.65
N ILE A 365 14.91 12.73 -25.28
CA ILE A 365 16.18 13.10 -24.65
C ILE A 365 15.96 14.09 -23.50
N GLU A 366 15.04 15.03 -23.64
CA GLU A 366 14.67 15.96 -22.56
C GLU A 366 14.08 15.22 -21.36
N LEU A 367 13.11 14.32 -21.59
CA LEU A 367 12.54 13.51 -20.52
C LEU A 367 13.58 12.58 -19.88
N GLN A 368 14.49 11.99 -20.66
CA GLN A 368 15.58 11.16 -20.14
C GLN A 368 16.43 11.94 -19.13
N LYS A 369 16.76 13.20 -19.42
CA LYS A 369 17.51 14.06 -18.48
C LYS A 369 16.75 14.31 -17.19
N GLU A 370 15.43 14.50 -17.26
CA GLU A 370 14.60 14.61 -16.06
C GLU A 370 14.72 13.30 -15.24
N VAL A 371 14.49 12.15 -15.87
CA VAL A 371 14.51 10.82 -15.23
C VAL A 371 15.87 10.54 -14.58
N ASP A 372 16.97 10.76 -15.30
CA ASP A 372 18.33 10.55 -14.79
C ASP A 372 18.61 11.42 -13.55
N GLN A 373 18.13 12.67 -13.55
CA GLN A 373 18.27 13.57 -12.42
C GLN A 373 17.46 13.07 -11.21
N TRP A 374 16.24 12.59 -11.42
CA TRP A 374 15.36 12.15 -10.33
C TRP A 374 15.67 10.74 -9.80
N LYS A 375 16.48 9.93 -10.51
CA LYS A 375 16.95 8.61 -10.06
C LYS A 375 17.56 8.64 -8.66
N MET A 376 18.38 9.65 -8.36
CA MET A 376 19.04 9.75 -7.04
C MET A 376 18.02 9.91 -5.89
N ALA A 377 16.95 10.66 -6.10
CA ALA A 377 15.89 10.85 -5.10
C ALA A 377 15.12 9.54 -4.87
N CYS A 378 14.91 8.73 -5.91
CA CYS A 378 14.28 7.40 -5.79
C CYS A 378 15.13 6.44 -4.95
N HIS A 379 16.45 6.47 -5.11
CA HIS A 379 17.36 5.69 -4.26
C HIS A 379 17.30 6.15 -2.81
N LEU A 380 17.35 7.46 -2.56
CA LEU A 380 17.26 8.01 -1.22
C LEU A 380 15.92 7.68 -0.52
N PHE A 381 14.80 7.84 -1.25
CA PHE A 381 13.45 7.55 -0.75
C PHE A 381 13.36 6.13 -0.20
N TRP A 382 13.67 5.13 -1.02
CA TRP A 382 13.60 3.73 -0.61
C TRP A 382 14.73 3.32 0.34
N GLY A 383 15.87 4.00 0.30
CA GLY A 383 16.96 3.83 1.25
C GLY A 383 16.54 4.21 2.68
N LEU A 384 15.90 5.37 2.85
CA LEU A 384 15.36 5.79 4.14
C LEU A 384 14.18 4.93 4.58
N TRP A 385 13.27 4.59 3.67
CA TRP A 385 12.17 3.67 3.94
C TRP A 385 12.68 2.33 4.51
N GLY A 386 13.71 1.74 3.89
CA GLY A 386 14.26 0.48 4.37
C GLY A 386 14.91 0.59 5.75
N LEU A 387 15.47 1.75 6.14
CA LEU A 387 16.02 1.93 7.49
C LEU A 387 14.90 1.97 8.53
N VAL A 388 13.77 2.59 8.18
CA VAL A 388 12.56 2.54 8.99
C VAL A 388 12.10 1.09 9.14
N GLN A 389 12.01 0.35 8.04
CA GLN A 389 11.57 -1.05 8.06
C GLN A 389 12.52 -1.98 8.80
N ALA A 390 13.84 -1.80 8.68
CA ALA A 390 14.84 -2.57 9.43
C ALA A 390 14.67 -2.44 10.96
N SER A 391 14.08 -1.34 11.42
CA SER A 391 13.82 -1.13 12.85
C SER A 391 12.62 -1.93 13.36
N GLN A 392 11.59 -2.15 12.53
CA GLN A 392 10.25 -2.57 12.98
C GLN A 392 9.61 -3.74 12.23
N SER A 393 10.04 -4.05 11.01
CA SER A 393 9.41 -5.07 10.16
C SER A 393 9.69 -6.48 10.69
N GLU A 394 8.68 -7.33 10.63
CA GLU A 394 8.77 -8.76 10.97
C GLU A 394 8.96 -9.65 9.73
N ILE A 395 9.05 -9.05 8.55
CA ILE A 395 9.20 -9.75 7.28
C ILE A 395 10.65 -10.18 7.10
N ASP A 396 10.85 -11.41 6.62
CA ASP A 396 12.16 -11.96 6.29
C ASP A 396 12.71 -11.35 4.99
N PHE A 397 13.23 -10.14 5.12
CA PHE A 397 13.89 -9.36 4.08
C PHE A 397 15.00 -8.52 4.72
N ASP A 398 16.20 -8.49 4.14
CA ASP A 398 17.31 -7.72 4.71
C ASP A 398 17.18 -6.22 4.36
N TYR A 399 16.25 -5.55 5.06
CA TYR A 399 15.96 -4.14 4.90
C TYR A 399 17.18 -3.24 5.13
N PHE A 400 18.07 -3.62 6.06
CA PHE A 400 19.24 -2.80 6.35
C PHE A 400 20.25 -2.86 5.21
N TYR A 401 20.54 -4.07 4.71
CA TYR A 401 21.43 -4.23 3.57
C TYR A 401 20.87 -3.57 2.29
N TYR A 402 19.56 -3.74 2.03
CA TYR A 402 18.85 -3.03 0.98
C TYR A 402 19.04 -1.50 1.09
N SER A 403 18.78 -0.94 2.28
CA SER A 403 18.93 0.49 2.53
C SER A 403 20.32 1.03 2.29
N MET A 404 21.35 0.32 2.78
CA MET A 404 22.73 0.78 2.63
C MET A 404 23.14 0.83 1.15
N GLN A 405 22.71 -0.16 0.34
CA GLN A 405 22.95 -0.13 -1.10
C GLN A 405 22.27 1.06 -1.78
N ARG A 406 20.98 1.29 -1.48
CA ARG A 406 20.23 2.42 -2.05
C ARG A 406 20.83 3.77 -1.65
N ILE A 407 21.19 3.99 -0.39
CA ILE A 407 21.78 5.26 0.06
C ILE A 407 23.17 5.50 -0.55
N ASN A 408 23.98 4.44 -0.69
CA ASN A 408 25.26 4.55 -1.38
C ASN A 408 25.07 4.95 -2.85
N GLU A 409 24.12 4.33 -3.55
CA GLU A 409 23.82 4.67 -4.94
C GLU A 409 23.28 6.10 -5.08
N PHE A 410 22.44 6.56 -4.14
CA PHE A 410 22.04 7.97 -4.07
C PHE A 410 23.26 8.91 -4.04
N ARG A 411 24.24 8.63 -3.16
CA ARG A 411 25.46 9.45 -3.05
C ARG A 411 26.33 9.37 -4.30
N THR A 412 26.47 8.20 -4.91
CA THR A 412 27.19 8.02 -6.19
C THR A 412 26.60 8.92 -7.28
N ASN A 413 25.28 8.96 -7.40
CA ASN A 413 24.61 9.81 -8.40
C ASN A 413 24.70 11.30 -8.04
N LEU A 414 24.60 11.67 -6.76
CA LEU A 414 24.68 13.06 -6.33
C LEU A 414 26.03 13.73 -6.64
N VAL A 415 27.13 12.96 -6.65
CA VAL A 415 28.48 13.48 -6.96
C VAL A 415 28.55 14.14 -8.35
N ASN A 416 27.71 13.71 -9.30
CA ASN A 416 27.67 14.28 -10.65
C ASN A 416 27.13 15.72 -10.69
N TYR A 417 26.64 16.24 -9.56
CA TYR A 417 26.03 17.56 -9.42
C TYR A 417 26.71 18.43 -8.35
N LYS A 418 27.89 18.00 -7.86
CA LYS A 418 28.69 18.74 -6.86
C LYS A 418 29.69 19.71 -7.49
#